data_AF-A0A356V8H8-F1
#
_entry.id   AF-A0A356V8H8-F1
#
_cell.length_a   1.000
_cell.length_b   1.000
_cell.length_c   1.000
_cell.angle_alpha   90.00
_cell.angle_beta   90.00
_cell.angle_gamma   90.00
#
_symmetry.space_group_name_H-M   'P 1'
#
loop_
_entity.id
_entity.type
_entity.pdbx_description
1 polymer ?
#
loop_
_entity_poly.entity_id
_entity_poly.type
_entity_poly.pdbx_seq_one_letter_code
_entity_poly.pdbx_strand_id
1 'polypeptide(L)' 'GTSDARFVKNHCPVVEFGLVGKTMHQVDERVEVVQIEQLKQIYTRILRDYFA' A
#
# COMPACT_ATOMS: atom_id res chain seq x y z
N GLY A 1 9.22 8.52 -3.47
CA GLY A 1 7.85 9.02 -3.69
C GLY A 1 7.49 10.00 -2.60
N THR A 2 6.29 10.57 -2.68
CA THR A 2 5.67 11.35 -1.62
C THR A 2 4.32 10.74 -1.30
N SER A 3 3.83 10.98 -0.10
CA SER A 3 2.53 10.51 0.34
C SER A 3 1.87 11.56 1.22
N ASP A 4 0.55 11.51 1.27
CA ASP A 4 -0.28 12.38 2.10
C ASP A 4 -0.23 12.00 3.58
N ALA A 5 0.49 10.92 3.94
CA ALA A 5 0.84 10.59 5.32
C ALA A 5 1.40 11.78 6.11
N ARG A 6 2.11 12.70 5.43
CA ARG A 6 2.63 13.95 6.03
C ARG A 6 1.54 14.80 6.71
N PHE A 7 0.30 14.70 6.26
CA PHE A 7 -0.83 15.43 6.84
C PHE A 7 -1.50 14.67 7.99
N VAL A 8 -1.41 13.34 8.01
CA VAL A 8 -2.13 12.48 8.98
C VAL A 8 -1.26 12.08 10.17
N LYS A 9 0.06 12.05 10.03
CA LYS A 9 1.01 11.51 11.05
C LYS A 9 0.97 12.17 12.43
N ASN A 10 0.38 13.36 12.56
CA ASN A 10 0.20 14.02 13.86
C ASN A 10 -1.05 13.54 14.60
N HIS A 11 -1.97 12.82 13.93
CA HIS A 11 -3.20 12.30 14.50
C HIS A 11 -3.08 10.82 14.93
N CYS A 12 -2.23 10.05 14.24
CA CYS A 12 -2.00 8.65 14.55
C CYS A 12 -0.65 8.18 13.98
N PRO A 13 -0.12 7.01 14.43
CA PRO A 13 0.98 6.35 13.75
C PRO A 13 0.59 6.00 12.31
N VAL A 14 1.46 6.30 11.35
CA VAL A 14 1.22 6.04 9.92
C VAL A 14 2.33 5.16 9.36
N VAL A 15 1.94 4.17 8.57
CA VAL A 15 2.82 3.30 7.79
C VAL A 15 2.33 3.24 6.35
N GLU A 16 3.25 3.10 5.41
CA GLU A 16 2.96 2.93 4.00
C GLU A 16 3.39 1.54 3.54
N PHE A 17 2.48 0.87 2.85
CA PHE A 17 2.70 -0.45 2.27
C PHE A 17 1.95 -0.52 0.95
N GLY A 18 2.49 -1.20 -0.06
CA GLY A 18 1.90 -1.19 -1.39
C GLY A 18 2.67 -2.04 -2.40
N LEU A 19 2.26 -1.91 -3.67
CA LEU A 19 2.90 -2.60 -4.79
C LEU A 19 4.32 -2.09 -5.06
N VAL A 20 5.09 -2.90 -5.78
CA VAL A 20 6.45 -2.52 -6.19
C VAL A 20 6.37 -1.55 -7.37
N GLY A 21 6.65 -0.27 -7.12
CA GLY A 21 6.60 0.81 -8.12
C GLY A 21 7.75 0.84 -9.12
N LYS A 22 8.22 -0.31 -9.64
CA LYS A 22 9.34 -0.38 -10.60
C LYS A 22 9.12 0.44 -11.87
N THR A 23 7.88 0.48 -12.36
CA THR A 23 7.47 1.22 -13.55
C THR A 23 6.62 2.45 -13.22
N MET A 24 6.58 2.88 -11.95
CA MET A 24 5.77 4.02 -11.54
C MET A 24 6.23 5.29 -12.28
N HIS A 25 5.29 6.03 -12.84
CA HIS A 25 5.56 7.25 -13.65
C HIS A 25 6.31 7.01 -14.98
N GLN A 26 6.26 5.80 -15.53
CA GLN A 26 6.81 5.48 -16.85
C GLN A 26 5.67 5.23 -17.85
N VAL A 27 5.98 5.31 -19.15
CA VAL A 27 5.07 4.84 -20.20
C VAL A 27 4.88 3.32 -20.03
N ASP A 28 3.66 2.82 -20.23
CA ASP A 28 3.27 1.42 -20.01
C ASP A 28 3.50 0.92 -18.57
N GLU A 29 3.13 1.74 -17.59
CA GLU A 29 3.13 1.35 -16.17
C GLU A 29 2.32 0.07 -15.95
N ARG A 30 2.96 -0.92 -15.31
CA ARG A 30 2.39 -2.26 -15.13
C ARG A 30 2.89 -2.92 -13.85
N VAL A 31 2.13 -3.92 -13.40
CA VAL A 31 2.46 -4.73 -12.23
C VAL A 31 2.00 -6.17 -12.48
N GLU A 32 2.64 -7.11 -11.82
CA GLU A 32 2.21 -8.51 -11.84
C GLU A 32 0.86 -8.67 -11.13
N VAL A 33 -0.10 -9.33 -11.78
CA VAL A 33 -1.47 -9.50 -11.22
C VAL A 33 -1.44 -10.21 -9.87
N VAL A 34 -0.55 -11.19 -9.71
CA VAL A 34 -0.39 -11.92 -8.43
C VAL A 34 -0.03 -11.00 -7.26
N GLN A 35 0.67 -9.88 -7.51
CA GLN A 35 1.01 -8.92 -6.45
C GLN A 35 -0.22 -8.15 -5.96
N ILE A 36 -1.23 -7.95 -6.81
CA ILE A 36 -2.51 -7.34 -6.42
C ILE A 36 -3.26 -8.26 -5.47
N GLU A 37 -3.32 -9.56 -5.79
CA GLU A 37 -3.98 -10.56 -4.95
C GLU A 37 -3.28 -10.71 -3.59
N GLN A 38 -1.94 -10.72 -3.59
CA GLN A 38 -1.14 -10.74 -2.36
C GLN A 38 -1.37 -9.49 -1.51
N LEU A 39 -1.38 -8.30 -2.13
CA LEU A 39 -1.63 -7.05 -1.43
C LEU A 39 -3.01 -7.04 -0.76
N LYS A 40 -4.04 -7.53 -1.46
CA LYS A 40 -5.39 -7.71 -0.90
C LYS A 40 -5.37 -8.62 0.33
N GLN A 41 -4.68 -9.77 0.26
CA GLN A 41 -4.60 -10.71 1.37
C GLN A 41 -3.92 -10.08 2.60
N ILE A 42 -2.85 -9.32 2.39
CA ILE A 42 -2.12 -8.63 3.47
C ILE A 42 -3.02 -7.59 4.15
N TYR A 43 -3.68 -6.71 3.39
CA TYR A 43 -4.59 -5.72 3.98
C TYR A 43 -5.78 -6.36 4.69
N THR A 44 -6.32 -7.45 4.13
CA THR A 44 -7.42 -8.19 4.77
C THR A 44 -6.98 -8.74 6.13
N ARG A 45 -5.75 -9.27 6.22
CA ARG A 45 -5.18 -9.74 7.47
C ARG A 45 -4.97 -8.60 8.46
N ILE A 46 -4.41 -7.47 8.04
CA ILE A 46 -4.22 -6.29 8.90
C ILE A 46 -5.55 -5.84 9.50
N LEU A 47 -6.60 -5.72 8.67
CA LEU A 47 -7.93 -5.31 9.14
C LEU A 47 -8.52 -6.33 10.12
N ARG A 48 -8.40 -7.63 9.82
CA ARG A 48 -8.87 -8.69 10.72
C ARG A 48 -8.16 -8.63 12.07
N ASP A 49 -6.83 -8.55 12.05
CA ASP A 49 -6.01 -8.58 13.26
C ASP A 49 -6.20 -7.29 14.10
N TYR A 50 -6.56 -6.16 13.46
CA TYR A 50 -6.79 -4.88 14.14
C TYR A 50 -8.18 -4.76 14.82
N PHE A 51 -9.22 -5.38 14.24
CA PHE A 51 -10.61 -5.30 14.74
C PHE A 51 -11.08 -6.56 15.49
N ALA A 52 -10.21 -7.58 15.65
CA ALA A 52 -10.47 -8.76 16.47
C ALA A 52 -10.37 -8.45 17.97
#